data_AF-A0A5K0VHJ1-F1
#
_entry.id   AF-A0A5K0VHJ1-F1
#
_cell.length_a   1.000
_cell.length_b   1.000
_cell.length_c   1.000
_cell.angle_alpha   90.00
_cell.angle_beta   90.00
_cell.angle_gamma   90.00
#
_symmetry.space_group_name_H-M   'P 1'
#
loop_
_entity.id
_entity.type
_entity.pdbx_description
1 polymer ?
#
loop_
_entity_poly.entity_id
_entity_poly.type
_entity_poly.pdbx_seq_one_letter_code
_entity_poly.pdbx_strand_id
1 'polypeptide(L)' 'LQLGSGQISQNLARKCEALAVSGLAEYGDEIDVIAPADILKQIFKIPYSKARLSIAVHRIGQTLVLNAG' A
#
# COMPACT_ATOMS: atom_id res chain seq x y z
N LEU A 1 -5.48 26.36 -1.99
CA LEU A 1 -6.64 25.50 -1.70
C LEU A 1 -6.35 24.10 -2.25
N GLN A 2 -6.38 23.13 -1.35
CA GLN A 2 -6.29 21.68 -1.47
C GLN A 2 -6.91 21.09 -2.75
N LEU A 3 -6.15 20.47 -3.67
CA LEU A 3 -6.75 19.68 -4.78
C LEU A 3 -5.91 18.50 -5.31
N GLY A 4 -4.66 18.30 -4.88
CA GLY A 4 -3.80 17.21 -5.41
C GLY A 4 -3.71 15.94 -4.56
N SER A 5 -3.93 16.02 -3.24
CA SER A 5 -3.64 14.92 -2.29
C SER A 5 -4.80 13.93 -2.10
N GLY A 6 -6.05 14.38 -2.24
CA GLY A 6 -7.24 13.55 -2.01
C GLY A 6 -7.51 12.51 -3.11
N GLN A 7 -7.25 12.86 -4.37
CA GLN A 7 -7.52 11.97 -5.50
C GLN A 7 -6.48 10.85 -5.65
N ILE A 8 -5.21 11.13 -5.31
CA ILE A 8 -4.15 10.12 -5.27
C ILE A 8 -4.44 9.13 -4.14
N SER A 9 -4.80 9.61 -2.95
CA SER A 9 -5.11 8.76 -1.80
C SER A 9 -6.34 7.87 -2.05
N GLN A 10 -7.39 8.38 -2.72
CA GLN A 10 -8.57 7.59 -3.08
C GLN A 10 -8.29 6.54 -4.16
N ASN A 11 -7.47 6.85 -5.16
CA ASN A 11 -7.07 5.88 -6.18
C ASN A 11 -6.16 4.79 -5.60
N LEU A 12 -5.28 5.18 -4.68
CA LEU A 12 -4.39 4.24 -4.01
C LEU A 12 -5.16 3.32 -3.07
N ALA A 13 -6.12 3.86 -2.32
CA ALA A 13 -7.00 3.06 -1.47
C ALA A 13 -7.83 2.04 -2.26
N ARG A 14 -8.44 2.43 -3.39
CA ARG A 14 -9.15 1.48 -4.26
C ARG A 14 -8.21 0.45 -4.89
N LYS A 15 -6.99 0.83 -5.25
CA LYS A 15 -5.96 -0.12 -5.71
C LYS A 15 -5.56 -1.10 -4.61
N CYS A 16 -5.39 -0.66 -3.37
CA CYS A 16 -5.07 -1.53 -2.24
C CYS A 16 -6.16 -2.55 -1.98
N GLU A 17 -7.44 -2.14 -2.05
CA GLU A 17 -8.56 -3.06 -1.89
C GLU A 17 -8.59 -4.10 -3.02
N ALA A 18 -8.44 -3.67 -4.28
CA ALA A 18 -8.38 -4.58 -5.42
C ALA A 18 -7.20 -5.56 -5.32
N LEU A 19 -6.01 -5.07 -4.94
CA LEU A 19 -4.82 -5.90 -4.74
C LEU A 19 -4.96 -6.85 -3.55
N ALA A 20 -5.63 -6.43 -2.47
CA ALA A 20 -5.92 -7.28 -1.33
C ALA A 20 -6.89 -8.39 -1.72
N VAL A 21 -7.96 -8.07 -2.46
CA VAL A 21 -8.93 -9.06 -2.94
C VAL A 21 -8.29 -10.04 -3.92
N SER A 22 -7.52 -9.56 -4.91
CA SER A 22 -6.87 -10.45 -5.87
C SER A 22 -5.73 -11.25 -5.25
N GLY A 23 -4.91 -10.62 -4.41
CA GLY A 23 -3.76 -11.25 -3.76
C GLY A 23 -4.16 -12.35 -2.78
N LEU A 24 -5.16 -12.09 -1.91
CA LEU A 24 -5.67 -13.13 -1.01
C LEU A 24 -6.40 -14.25 -1.78
N ALA A 25 -7.12 -13.92 -2.86
CA ALA A 25 -7.86 -14.93 -3.63
C ALA A 25 -6.94 -15.85 -4.45
N GLU A 26 -5.84 -15.32 -5.00
CA GLU A 26 -4.97 -16.05 -5.92
C GLU A 26 -3.84 -16.80 -5.21
N TYR A 27 -3.31 -16.23 -4.12
CA TYR A 27 -2.14 -16.78 -3.42
C TYR A 27 -2.41 -17.14 -1.94
N GLY A 28 -3.64 -16.93 -1.46
CA GLY A 28 -4.04 -17.33 -0.10
C GLY A 28 -3.17 -16.72 0.99
N ASP A 29 -2.85 -17.54 1.99
CA ASP A 29 -2.04 -17.16 3.16
C ASP A 29 -0.52 -17.18 2.91
N GLU A 30 -0.06 -17.48 1.70
CA GLU A 30 1.38 -17.51 1.38
C GLU A 30 1.98 -16.10 1.18
N ILE A 31 1.13 -15.06 1.09
CA ILE A 31 1.58 -13.69 0.92
C ILE A 31 1.70 -12.99 2.28
N ASP A 32 2.93 -12.59 2.63
CA ASP A 32 3.19 -11.80 3.84
C ASP A 32 2.74 -10.33 3.70
N VAL A 33 2.85 -9.74 2.51
CA VAL A 33 2.62 -8.30 2.30
C VAL A 33 1.94 -8.01 0.95
N ILE A 34 0.88 -7.21 0.98
CA ILE A 34 0.19 -6.67 -0.20
C ILE A 34 0.28 -5.14 -0.17
N ALA A 35 0.79 -4.55 -1.25
CA ALA A 35 0.91 -3.10 -1.36
C ALA A 35 0.97 -2.66 -2.84
N PRO A 36 0.54 -1.42 -3.16
CA PRO A 36 0.84 -0.78 -4.43
C PRO A 36 2.36 -0.68 -4.64
N ALA A 37 2.81 -0.96 -5.87
CA ALA A 37 4.23 -0.98 -6.20
C ALA A 37 4.95 0.36 -5.94
N ASP A 38 4.23 1.47 -6.02
CA ASP A 38 4.74 2.81 -5.72
C ASP A 38 5.07 3.00 -4.23
N ILE A 39 4.29 2.42 -3.31
CA ILE A 39 4.60 2.42 -1.87
C ILE A 39 5.88 1.61 -1.62
N LEU A 40 5.97 0.40 -2.17
CA LEU A 40 7.16 -0.44 -2.04
C LEU A 40 8.41 0.26 -2.59
N LYS A 41 8.29 0.94 -3.75
CA LYS A 41 9.37 1.75 -4.31
C LYS A 41 9.80 2.89 -3.39
N GLN A 42 8.86 3.53 -2.68
CA GLN A 42 9.21 4.57 -1.71
C GLN A 42 9.93 3.99 -0.49
N ILE A 43 9.47 2.84 0.03
CA ILE A 43 10.13 2.12 1.13
C ILE A 43 11.59 1.79 0.76
N PHE A 44 11.83 1.22 -0.43
CA PHE A 44 13.19 0.90 -0.88
C PHE A 44 14.09 2.13 -1.08
N LYS A 45 13.50 3.31 -1.25
CA LYS A 45 14.24 4.58 -1.37
C LYS A 45 14.52 5.25 -0.02
N ILE A 46 13.89 4.83 1.07
CA ILE A 46 14.12 5.42 2.40
C ILE A 46 15.60 5.37 2.82
N PRO A 47 16.35 4.26 2.65
CA PRO A 47 17.77 4.24 3.02
C PRO A 47 18.64 5.26 2.26
N TYR A 48 18.16 5.73 1.10
CA TYR A 48 18.90 6.61 0.18
C TYR A 48 18.27 8.00 0.04
N SER A 49 17.19 8.30 0.78
CA SER A 49 16.49 9.58 0.67
C SER A 49 16.09 10.10 2.05
N LYS A 50 15.93 11.41 2.17
CA LYS A 50 15.35 12.04 3.36
C LYS A 50 13.82 12.15 3.27
N ALA A 51 13.19 11.40 2.36
CA ALA A 51 11.75 11.43 2.18
C ALA A 51 11.05 10.86 3.40
N ARG A 52 9.95 11.49 3.82
CA ARG A 52 9.07 10.96 4.86
C ARG A 52 7.94 10.21 4.16
N LEU A 53 7.69 8.99 4.61
CA LEU A 53 6.66 8.13 4.06
C LEU A 53 5.66 7.80 5.17
N SER A 54 4.39 8.13 4.93
CA SER A 54 3.25 7.82 5.80
C SER A 54 2.47 6.65 5.18
N ILE A 55 2.30 5.57 5.94
CA ILE A 55 1.67 4.34 5.47
C ILE A 55 0.63 3.91 6.51
N ALA A 56 -0.59 3.66 6.06
CA ALA A 56 -1.61 2.95 6.82
C ALA A 56 -1.39 1.44 6.64
N VAL A 57 -1.37 0.71 7.75
CA VAL A 57 -1.17 -0.75 7.77
C VAL A 57 -2.44 -1.42 8.28
N HIS A 58 -2.95 -2.38 7.51
CA HIS A 58 -4.07 -3.23 7.90
C HIS A 58 -3.63 -4.68 7.89
N ARG A 59 -3.92 -5.43 8.96
CA ARG A 59 -3.63 -6.87 9.02
C ARG A 59 -4.90 -7.66 8.71
N ILE A 60 -4.81 -8.58 7.75
CA ILE A 60 -5.89 -9.50 7.39
C ILE A 60 -5.29 -10.91 7.42
N GLY A 61 -5.75 -11.77 8.33
CA GLY A 61 -5.12 -13.07 8.53
C GLY A 61 -3.65 -12.94 8.90
N GLN A 62 -2.76 -13.57 8.13
CA GLN A 62 -1.30 -13.44 8.27
C GLN A 62 -0.68 -12.35 7.37
N THR A 63 -1.46 -11.80 6.44
CA THR A 63 -1.01 -10.81 5.45
C THR A 63 -1.11 -9.37 5.97
N LEU A 64 -0.12 -8.54 5.65
CA LEU A 64 -0.13 -7.09 5.87
C LEU A 64 -0.49 -6.34 4.59
N VAL A 65 -1.58 -5.58 4.63
CA VAL A 65 -2.00 -4.67 3.56
C VAL A 65 -1.47 -3.27 3.87
N LEU A 66 -0.62 -2.74 2.99
CA LEU A 66 -0.05 -1.40 3.09
C LEU A 66 -0.77 -0.45 2.14
N ASN A 67 -1.14 0.72 2.64
CA ASN A 67 -1.78 1.79 1.87
C ASN A 67 -1.15 3.15 2.23
N ALA A 68 -1.32 4.17 1.39
CA ALA A 68 -0.92 5.53 1.79
C ALA A 68 -1.74 5.97 3.01
N GLY A 69 -1.04 6.52 3.99
CA GLY A 69 -1.63 7.10 5.21
C GLY A 69 -1.72 8.61 5.14
#